data_AF-A0AA40B5D1-F1
#
_entry.id   AF-A0AA40B5D1-F1
#
_cell.length_a   1.000
_cell.length_b   1.000
_cell.length_c   1.000
_cell.angle_alpha   90.00
_cell.angle_beta   90.00
_cell.angle_gamma   90.00
#
_symmetry.space_group_name_H-M   'P 1'
#
loop_
_entity.id
_entity.type
_entity.pdbx_description
1 polymer ?
#
loop_
_entity_poly.entity_id
_entity_poly.type
_entity_poly.pdbx_seq_one_letter_code
_entity_poly.pdbx_strand_id
1 'polypeptide(L)' 'MAEPTSARPTFRQRGAWYFKQPGLVYKAFGTGLGASMWFFLFYRAKKDGAVLLGWKHPWDH' A
#
# COMPACT_ATOMS: atom_id res chain seq x y z
N MET A 1 12.57 53.27 -32.43
CA MET A 1 11.43 52.36 -32.19
C MET A 1 11.92 50.92 -32.34
N ALA A 2 12.69 50.42 -31.37
CA ALA A 2 13.13 49.03 -31.34
C ALA A 2 12.39 48.34 -30.19
N GLU A 3 11.56 47.34 -30.50
CA GLU A 3 10.92 46.50 -29.49
C GLU A 3 12.01 45.76 -28.69
N PRO A 4 12.01 45.82 -27.35
CA PRO A 4 12.66 44.78 -26.58
C PRO A 4 11.75 43.54 -26.69
N THR A 5 12.11 42.62 -27.57
CA THR A 5 11.60 41.25 -27.57
C THR A 5 11.99 40.59 -26.24
N SER A 6 11.25 40.92 -25.18
CA SER A 6 11.37 40.28 -23.88
C SER A 6 10.66 38.94 -23.96
N ALA A 7 11.49 37.92 -24.16
CA ALA A 7 11.24 36.51 -23.94
C ALA A 7 9.97 36.23 -23.14
N ARG A 8 8.94 35.71 -23.82
CA ARG A 8 7.78 35.12 -23.15
C ARG A 8 8.30 34.04 -22.20
N PRO A 9 7.95 34.05 -20.91
CA PRO A 9 8.35 32.98 -20.00
C PRO A 9 7.80 31.67 -20.55
N THR A 10 8.69 30.80 -21.00
CA THR A 10 8.31 29.48 -21.52
C THR A 10 7.65 28.72 -20.38
N PHE A 11 6.36 28.46 -20.56
CA PHE A 11 5.48 27.64 -19.74
C PHE A 11 6.04 26.21 -19.64
N ARG A 12 7.09 26.02 -18.82
CA ARG A 12 7.70 24.73 -18.47
C ARG A 12 7.98 24.66 -16.97
N GLN A 13 7.02 25.10 -16.17
CA GLN A 13 6.94 24.82 -14.74
C GLN A 13 5.77 23.85 -14.53
N ARG A 14 5.90 22.63 -15.06
CA ARG A 14 4.99 21.53 -14.71
C ARG A 14 5.46 21.00 -13.36
N GLY A 15 4.59 21.13 -12.36
CA GLY A 15 4.86 20.90 -10.94
C GLY A 15 5.79 19.72 -10.66
N ALA A 16 6.97 20.04 -10.14
CA ALA A 16 7.73 19.10 -9.33
C ALA A 16 6.95 18.94 -8.01
N TRP A 17 5.98 18.04 -8.01
CA TRP A 17 5.34 17.57 -6.81
C TRP A 17 6.44 17.04 -5.90
N TYR A 18 6.69 17.74 -4.80
CA TYR A 18 7.64 17.33 -3.77
C TYR A 18 7.08 16.11 -3.04
N PHE A 19 7.15 14.95 -3.70
CA PHE A 19 6.94 13.66 -3.05
C PHE A 19 8.13 13.44 -2.12
N LYS A 20 8.01 13.93 -0.89
CA LYS A 20 8.94 13.60 0.19
C LYS A 20 8.87 12.09 0.36
N GLN A 21 9.88 11.37 -0.12
CA GLN A 21 9.86 9.92 -0.06
C GLN A 21 9.71 9.50 1.41
N PRO A 22 8.69 8.70 1.77
CA PRO A 22 8.53 8.25 3.13
C PRO A 22 9.78 7.44 3.50
N GLY A 23 10.38 7.81 4.64
CA GLY A 23 11.60 7.17 5.12
C GLY A 23 11.43 5.66 5.25
N LEU A 24 12.54 4.92 5.13
CA LEU A 24 12.54 3.45 5.12
C LEU A 24 11.80 2.85 6.33
N VAL A 25 11.90 3.52 7.48
CA VAL A 25 11.22 3.17 8.73
C VAL A 25 9.69 3.18 8.57
N TYR A 26 9.12 4.22 7.96
CA TYR A 26 7.68 4.32 7.73
C TYR A 26 7.17 3.23 6.79
N LYS A 27 7.92 2.93 5.74
CA LYS A 27 7.62 1.81 4.82
C LYS A 27 7.68 0.47 5.55
N ALA A 28 8.69 0.24 6.38
CA ALA A 28 8.87 -1.00 7.14
C ALA A 28 7.73 -1.23 8.14
N PHE A 29 7.32 -0.20 8.88
CA PHE A 29 6.17 -0.30 9.78
C PHE A 29 4.85 -0.44 9.02
N GLY A 30 4.66 0.28 7.90
CA GLY A 30 3.46 0.16 7.07
C GLY A 30 3.30 -1.24 6.48
N THR A 31 4.37 -1.81 5.92
CA THR A 31 4.37 -3.19 5.41
C THR A 31 4.32 -4.20 6.55
N GLY A 32 4.97 -3.96 7.69
CA GLY A 32 4.92 -4.84 8.86
C GLY A 32 3.51 -4.96 9.46
N LEU A 33 2.77 -3.85 9.56
CA LEU A 33 1.37 -3.85 9.98
C LEU A 33 0.46 -4.57 8.97
N GLY A 34 0.65 -4.33 7.67
CA GLY A 34 -0.09 -5.05 6.62
C GLY A 34 0.22 -6.55 6.59
N ALA A 35 1.50 -6.92 6.74
CA ALA A 35 1.93 -8.31 6.86
C ALA A 35 1.36 -8.98 8.12
N SER A 36 1.25 -8.25 9.23
CA SER A 36 0.63 -8.76 10.46
C SER A 36 -0.86 -9.05 10.28
N MET A 37 -1.57 -8.20 9.52
CA MET A 37 -2.98 -8.46 9.16
C MET A 37 -3.12 -9.78 8.39
N TRP A 38 -2.30 -10.00 7.36
CA TRP A 38 -2.32 -11.26 6.60
C TRP A 38 -1.84 -12.46 7.42
N PHE A 39 -0.83 -12.27 8.26
CA PHE A 39 -0.35 -13.30 9.19
C PHE A 39 -1.47 -13.75 10.13
N PHE A 40 -2.29 -12.81 10.62
CA PHE A 40 -3.46 -13.13 11.42
C PHE A 40 -4.48 -13.95 10.63
N LEU A 41 -4.74 -13.61 9.36
CA LEU A 41 -5.62 -14.39 8.49
C LEU A 41 -5.11 -15.82 8.27
N PHE A 42 -3.81 -16.01 8.02
CA PHE A 42 -3.23 -17.36 7.86
C PHE A 42 -3.19 -18.15 9.17
N TYR A 43 -2.88 -17.50 10.29
CA TYR A 43 -2.97 -18.11 11.62
C TYR A 43 -4.41 -18.55 11.92
N ARG A 44 -5.38 -17.69 11.59
CA ARG A 44 -6.80 -18.01 11.73
C ARG A 44 -7.23 -19.11 10.77
N ALA A 45 -6.83 -19.07 9.51
CA ALA A 45 -7.11 -20.12 8.53
C ALA A 45 -6.50 -21.47 8.93
N LYS A 46 -5.38 -21.49 9.66
CA LYS A 46 -4.83 -22.73 10.23
C LYS A 46 -5.67 -23.26 11.39
N LYS A 47 -6.25 -22.38 12.21
CA LYS A 47 -7.13 -22.78 13.34
C LYS A 47 -8.55 -23.12 12.91
N ASP A 48 -9.13 -22.35 11.99
CA ASP A 48 -10.46 -22.57 11.42
C ASP A 48 -10.42 -23.55 10.23
N GLY A 49 -9.22 -23.85 9.69
CA GLY A 49 -9.01 -24.87 8.67
C GLY A 49 -9.24 -26.29 9.19
N ALA A 50 -9.03 -26.55 10.49
CA ALA A 50 -9.44 -27.80 11.11
C ALA A 50 -10.97 -27.94 11.22
N VAL A 51 -11.71 -26.82 11.20
CA VAL A 51 -13.18 -26.79 11.25
C VAL A 51 -13.78 -26.92 9.85
N LEU A 52 -13.07 -26.46 8.81
CA LEU A 52 -13.54 -26.52 7.41
C LEU A 52 -12.94 -27.66 6.56
N LEU A 53 -11.86 -28.35 6.99
CA LEU A 53 -11.34 -29.58 6.36
C LEU A 53 -12.21 -30.83 6.65
N GLY A 54 -13.52 -30.67 6.83
CA GLY A 54 -14.51 -31.72 6.59
C GLY A 54 -14.55 -32.92 7.53
N TRP A 55 -13.87 -32.93 8.68
CA TRP A 55 -13.92 -34.08 9.62
C TRP A 55 -14.97 -33.97 10.72
N LYS A 56 -15.73 -32.88 10.79
CA LYS A 56 -16.92 -32.80 11.65
C LYS A 56 -18.03 -32.02 10.96
N HIS A 57 -18.81 -32.75 10.16
CA HIS A 57 -20.19 -32.35 9.93
C HIS A 57 -20.97 -32.63 11.23
N PRO A 58 -21.68 -31.66 11.82
CA PRO A 58 -22.33 -31.79 13.14
C PRO A 58 -23.56 -32.72 13.21
N TRP A 59 -23.80 -33.57 12.20
CA TRP A 59 -24.95 -34.50 12.16
C TRP A 59 -24.61 -35.91 11.65
N ASP A 60 -23.36 -36.36 11.83
CA ASP A 60 -23.03 -37.79 11.79
C ASP A 60 -22.98 -38.30 13.24
N HIS A 61 -24.17 -38.62 13.75
CA HIS A 61 -24.42 -39.33 15.01
C HIS A 61 -25.11 -40.66 14.67
#